data_AF-A0A9W9GD88-F1
#
_entry.id   AF-A0A9W9GD88-F1
#
_cell.length_a   1.000
_cell.length_b   1.000
_cell.length_c   1.000
_cell.angle_alpha   90.00
_cell.angle_beta   90.00
_cell.angle_gamma   90.00
#
_symmetry.space_group_name_H-M   'P 1'
#
loop_
_entity.id
_entity.type
_entity.pdbx_description
1 polymer ?
#
loop_
_entity_poly.entity_id
_entity_poly.type
_entity_poly.pdbx_seq_one_letter_code
_entity_poly.pdbx_strand_id
1 'polypeptide(L)'
;MPPRGRGGKFKPSRGGGKHFSRDLQPVDKDGNSVGLWRDPGDEIPSSSEEESSSEESSEESEDEAAGPSTQAGSAAAELTREERRAAAKAKKQAALAKRNKAPAQPGDLPPSDSEESDAELPANPNHTAQSRKQLVREEEQEEEEKPKPKKGPQDLSQLSRREREAIEAQQARERYMKLHAEGKTEEARSDLARLAIIREQREAERARKQAEKEERDEVAKEKAAAVKEREDRLKAAAMGKGGPKKGGKKK
;
A
#
# COMPACT_ATOMS: atom_id res chain seq x y z
N MET A 1 -1.16 -3.36 -71.29
CA MET A 1 -2.40 -2.54 -71.26
C MET A 1 -3.19 -2.87 -70.00
N PRO A 2 -3.59 -1.90 -69.17
CA PRO A 2 -4.67 -2.13 -68.21
C PRO A 2 -6.03 -2.05 -68.93
N PRO A 3 -7.01 -2.93 -68.63
CA PRO A 3 -8.30 -2.89 -69.29
C PRO A 3 -9.14 -1.70 -68.81
N ARG A 4 -9.68 -0.97 -69.78
CA ARG A 4 -10.64 0.12 -69.62
C ARG A 4 -12.00 -0.46 -69.22
N GLY A 5 -12.28 -0.53 -67.93
CA GLY A 5 -13.59 -0.88 -67.35
C GLY A 5 -14.32 0.38 -66.86
N ARG A 6 -15.59 0.51 -67.27
CA ARG A 6 -16.46 1.67 -67.14
C ARG A 6 -16.79 2.07 -65.68
N GLY A 7 -17.10 3.35 -65.52
CA GLY A 7 -17.39 4.00 -64.25
C GLY A 7 -18.66 3.50 -63.54
N GLY A 8 -18.64 3.70 -62.22
CA GLY A 8 -19.78 3.40 -61.35
C GLY A 8 -19.44 3.52 -59.87
N LYS A 9 -19.22 4.75 -59.37
CA LYS A 9 -19.59 5.25 -58.03
C LYS A 9 -19.26 4.45 -56.75
N PHE A 10 -18.50 3.38 -56.78
CA PHE A 10 -18.07 2.67 -55.58
C PHE A 10 -16.57 2.81 -55.43
N LYS A 11 -16.14 3.58 -54.43
CA LYS A 11 -14.75 3.56 -53.96
C LYS A 11 -14.43 2.10 -53.58
N PRO A 12 -13.26 1.55 -53.92
CA PRO A 12 -12.87 0.24 -53.40
C PRO A 12 -12.93 0.34 -51.88
N SER A 13 -13.84 -0.42 -51.25
CA SER A 13 -13.93 -0.52 -49.81
C SER A 13 -12.61 -1.11 -49.33
N ARG A 14 -11.72 -0.24 -48.84
CA ARG A 14 -10.52 -0.67 -48.13
C ARG A 14 -11.06 -1.26 -46.84
N GLY A 15 -11.02 -2.60 -46.76
CA GLY A 15 -11.64 -3.39 -45.70
C GLY A 15 -11.51 -2.72 -44.34
N GLY A 16 -12.66 -2.53 -43.69
CA GLY A 16 -12.73 -1.94 -42.35
C GLY A 16 -11.73 -2.62 -41.42
N GLY A 17 -10.95 -1.80 -40.72
CA GLY A 17 -9.87 -2.27 -39.87
C GLY A 17 -10.38 -3.27 -38.84
N LYS A 18 -9.57 -4.30 -38.56
CA LYS A 18 -9.86 -5.26 -37.49
C LYS A 18 -9.89 -4.49 -36.16
N HIS A 19 -11.04 -4.47 -35.50
CA HIS A 19 -11.21 -3.80 -34.22
C HIS A 19 -10.69 -4.68 -33.09
N PHE A 20 -9.36 -4.69 -32.92
CA PHE A 20 -8.69 -5.42 -31.83
C PHE A 20 -9.00 -4.87 -30.43
N SER A 21 -9.76 -3.77 -30.31
CA SER A 21 -10.13 -3.15 -29.04
C SER A 21 -11.54 -3.48 -28.56
N ARG A 22 -12.35 -4.18 -29.37
CA ARG A 22 -13.78 -4.38 -29.07
C ARG A 22 -14.07 -5.72 -28.39
N ASP A 23 -13.24 -6.73 -28.66
CA ASP A 23 -13.41 -8.09 -28.15
C ASP A 23 -12.21 -8.54 -27.29
N LEU A 24 -11.63 -7.62 -26.51
CA LEU A 24 -10.51 -7.93 -25.60
C LEU A 24 -10.96 -8.53 -24.27
N GLN A 25 -12.25 -8.42 -23.94
CA GLN A 25 -12.79 -8.99 -22.72
C GLN A 25 -13.27 -10.42 -22.98
N PRO A 26 -12.95 -11.38 -22.08
CA PRO A 26 -13.52 -12.72 -22.16
C PRO A 26 -15.04 -12.61 -22.10
N VAL A 27 -15.73 -13.35 -22.95
CA VAL A 27 -17.19 -13.38 -22.99
C VAL A 27 -17.70 -14.71 -22.46
N ASP A 28 -18.81 -14.68 -21.73
CA ASP A 28 -19.51 -15.88 -21.28
C ASP A 28 -20.18 -16.60 -22.47
N LYS A 29 -20.73 -17.80 -22.25
CA LYS A 29 -21.46 -18.58 -23.26
C LYS A 29 -22.61 -17.80 -23.90
N ASP A 30 -23.15 -16.82 -23.18
CA ASP A 30 -24.25 -15.94 -23.61
C ASP A 30 -23.77 -14.63 -24.26
N GLY A 31 -22.47 -14.44 -24.45
CA GLY A 31 -21.90 -13.28 -25.15
C GLY A 31 -21.78 -11.99 -24.31
N ASN A 32 -21.99 -12.07 -22.99
CA ASN A 32 -21.79 -10.95 -22.07
C ASN A 32 -20.31 -10.80 -21.70
N SER A 33 -19.83 -9.57 -21.59
CA SER A 33 -18.45 -9.27 -21.16
C SER A 33 -18.21 -9.69 -19.72
N VAL A 34 -17.20 -10.53 -19.49
CA VAL A 34 -16.76 -11.00 -18.18
C VAL A 34 -15.51 -10.23 -17.78
N GLY A 35 -15.49 -9.70 -16.56
CA GLY A 35 -14.27 -9.11 -16.01
C GLY A 35 -13.22 -10.18 -15.76
N LEU A 36 -11.95 -9.90 -16.06
CA LEU A 36 -10.81 -10.82 -15.85
C LEU A 36 -10.64 -11.28 -14.39
N TRP A 37 -11.31 -10.62 -13.45
CA TRP A 37 -11.22 -10.84 -12.01
C TRP A 37 -12.45 -11.58 -11.45
N ARG A 38 -13.39 -12.01 -12.31
CA ARG A 38 -14.54 -12.83 -11.90
C ARG A 38 -14.12 -14.30 -11.86
N ASP A 39 -14.41 -14.99 -10.76
CA ASP A 39 -14.18 -16.42 -10.64
C ASP A 39 -15.11 -17.15 -11.63
N PRO A 40 -14.63 -18.13 -12.43
CA PRO A 40 -15.44 -18.79 -13.46
C PRO A 40 -16.62 -19.61 -12.92
N GLY A 41 -16.78 -19.69 -11.59
CA GLY A 41 -17.92 -20.33 -10.90
C GLY A 41 -19.04 -19.38 -10.47
N ASP A 42 -18.83 -18.07 -10.49
CA ASP A 42 -19.86 -17.10 -10.10
C ASP A 42 -20.76 -16.79 -11.29
N GLU A 43 -21.82 -17.58 -11.50
CA GLU A 43 -22.88 -17.24 -12.48
C GLU A 43 -23.74 -16.09 -11.95
N ILE A 44 -23.99 -15.08 -12.80
CA ILE A 44 -24.76 -13.88 -12.43
C ILE A 44 -26.23 -14.32 -12.19
N PRO A 45 -26.80 -14.18 -10.99
CA PRO A 45 -28.20 -14.52 -10.78
C PRO A 45 -29.08 -13.56 -11.59
N SER A 46 -29.82 -14.14 -12.54
CA SER A 46 -30.78 -13.44 -13.39
C SER A 46 -31.88 -12.80 -12.53
N SER A 47 -31.89 -11.47 -12.51
CA SER A 47 -32.82 -10.56 -11.83
C SER A 47 -34.31 -10.96 -11.92
N SER A 48 -34.90 -11.38 -10.79
CA SER A 48 -36.32 -11.17 -10.41
C SER A 48 -36.59 -11.60 -8.95
N GLU A 49 -37.27 -10.74 -8.17
CA GLU A 49 -37.95 -10.97 -6.86
C GLU A 49 -37.13 -10.87 -5.53
N GLU A 50 -37.32 -9.73 -4.84
CA GLU A 50 -37.62 -9.47 -3.40
C GLU A 50 -36.79 -10.07 -2.21
N GLU A 51 -36.30 -9.14 -1.37
CA GLU A 51 -36.28 -9.06 0.12
C GLU A 51 -35.64 -10.13 1.05
N SER A 52 -34.78 -9.63 1.95
CA SER A 52 -34.65 -9.98 3.39
C SER A 52 -33.47 -10.84 3.88
N SER A 53 -32.82 -10.28 4.93
CA SER A 53 -32.21 -10.94 6.11
C SER A 53 -30.68 -11.16 6.19
N SER A 54 -30.04 -10.22 6.91
CA SER A 54 -29.09 -10.37 8.05
C SER A 54 -27.97 -11.43 8.07
N GLU A 55 -26.81 -10.95 8.57
CA GLU A 55 -25.65 -11.63 9.19
C GLU A 55 -24.42 -12.01 8.31
N GLU A 56 -23.36 -11.24 8.55
CA GLU A 56 -21.98 -11.68 8.86
C GLU A 56 -21.24 -12.64 7.89
N SER A 57 -20.31 -12.07 7.11
CA SER A 57 -19.08 -12.76 6.75
C SER A 57 -17.96 -11.77 6.48
N SER A 58 -17.12 -11.63 7.51
CA SER A 58 -15.73 -11.22 7.44
C SER A 58 -14.93 -12.11 6.48
N GLU A 59 -14.21 -11.55 5.49
CA GLU A 59 -12.86 -11.93 5.00
C GLU A 59 -12.49 -10.97 3.83
N GLU A 60 -11.48 -10.10 4.00
CA GLU A 60 -10.07 -10.32 3.59
C GLU A 60 -9.90 -10.73 2.13
N SER A 61 -9.39 -9.82 1.31
CA SER A 61 -8.86 -10.16 -0.03
C SER A 61 -7.60 -9.35 -0.30
N GLU A 62 -6.52 -9.91 0.22
CA GLU A 62 -5.15 -9.63 -0.21
C GLU A 62 -4.93 -10.16 -1.63
N ASP A 63 -4.63 -9.22 -2.53
CA ASP A 63 -3.52 -9.24 -3.47
C ASP A 63 -2.75 -10.59 -3.56
N GLU A 64 -3.07 -11.39 -4.58
CA GLU A 64 -2.21 -12.48 -5.04
C GLU A 64 -1.58 -12.10 -6.38
N ALA A 65 -0.38 -11.52 -6.26
CA ALA A 65 0.60 -11.51 -7.32
C ALA A 65 0.98 -12.95 -7.71
N ALA A 66 0.65 -13.30 -8.95
CA ALA A 66 0.92 -14.59 -9.58
C ALA A 66 2.42 -14.86 -9.79
N GLY A 67 2.90 -15.99 -9.25
CA GLY A 67 3.92 -16.90 -9.82
C GLY A 67 5.39 -16.43 -10.00
N PRO A 68 6.39 -17.34 -10.16
CA PRO A 68 6.25 -18.67 -10.78
C PRO A 68 6.90 -19.86 -10.03
N SER A 69 6.49 -21.04 -10.48
CA SER A 69 6.88 -22.41 -10.11
C SER A 69 8.38 -22.70 -10.11
N THR A 70 8.90 -23.29 -9.03
CA THR A 70 9.91 -24.36 -9.10
C THR A 70 9.71 -25.38 -7.99
N GLN A 71 9.72 -26.64 -8.43
CA GLN A 71 9.50 -27.85 -7.67
C GLN A 71 10.74 -28.18 -6.81
N ALA A 72 10.59 -28.15 -5.49
CA ALA A 72 11.51 -28.82 -4.56
C ALA A 72 10.77 -29.14 -3.26
N GLY A 73 10.45 -30.42 -3.07
CA GLY A 73 9.84 -30.90 -1.84
C GLY A 73 10.78 -30.76 -0.65
N SER A 74 10.26 -30.23 0.45
CA SER A 74 10.72 -30.59 1.79
C SER A 74 9.60 -30.32 2.80
N ALA A 75 9.40 -31.30 3.68
CA ALA A 75 8.42 -31.32 4.74
C ALA A 75 8.67 -30.21 5.77
N ALA A 76 8.23 -29.00 5.46
CA ALA A 76 8.11 -27.91 6.43
C ALA A 76 6.69 -27.95 6.97
N ALA A 77 6.58 -28.12 8.30
CA ALA A 77 5.36 -28.09 9.07
C ALA A 77 4.38 -27.03 8.56
N GLU A 78 3.08 -27.30 8.69
CA GLU A 78 1.95 -26.44 8.37
C GLU A 78 1.97 -25.16 9.23
N LEU A 79 3.00 -24.32 9.04
CA LEU A 79 3.07 -22.99 9.61
C LEU A 79 1.99 -22.17 8.92
N THR A 80 1.17 -21.51 9.73
CA THR A 80 0.07 -20.67 9.28
C THR A 80 0.60 -19.58 8.32
N ARG A 81 -0.26 -19.02 7.46
CA ARG A 81 0.13 -17.98 6.47
C ARG A 81 0.87 -16.81 7.14
N GLU A 82 0.44 -16.46 8.36
CA GLU A 82 1.08 -15.44 9.19
C GLU A 82 2.49 -15.83 9.65
N GLU A 83 2.69 -17.08 10.09
CA GLU A 83 4.00 -17.59 10.49
C GLU A 83 4.98 -17.66 9.30
N ARG A 84 4.49 -17.97 8.09
CA ARG A 84 5.31 -17.91 6.87
C ARG A 84 5.72 -16.48 6.52
N ARG A 85 4.80 -15.52 6.62
CA ARG A 85 5.10 -14.09 6.41
C ARG A 85 6.06 -13.54 7.47
N ALA A 86 5.87 -13.92 8.72
CA ALA A 86 6.76 -13.56 9.82
C ALA A 86 8.17 -14.15 9.61
N ALA A 87 8.28 -15.41 9.19
CA ALA A 87 9.55 -16.05 8.88
C ALA A 87 10.25 -15.38 7.68
N ALA A 88 9.51 -14.98 6.64
CA ALA A 88 10.05 -14.26 5.49
C ALA A 88 10.56 -12.85 5.90
N LYS A 89 9.78 -12.11 6.71
CA LYS A 89 10.19 -10.81 7.26
C LYS A 89 11.42 -10.95 8.16
N ALA A 90 11.46 -11.96 9.02
CA ALA A 90 12.60 -12.23 9.90
C ALA A 90 13.86 -12.58 9.11
N LYS A 91 13.74 -13.39 8.03
CA LYS A 91 14.87 -13.69 7.13
C LYS A 91 15.39 -12.44 6.43
N LYS A 92 14.51 -11.56 5.93
CA LYS A 92 14.89 -10.28 5.32
C LYS A 92 15.60 -9.35 6.32
N GLN A 93 15.05 -9.21 7.53
CA GLN A 93 15.65 -8.40 8.59
C GLN A 93 16.99 -8.97 9.07
N ALA A 94 17.11 -10.29 9.17
CA ALA A 94 18.38 -10.94 9.50
C ALA A 94 19.43 -10.75 8.41
N ALA A 95 19.05 -10.75 7.14
CA ALA A 95 19.96 -10.45 6.02
C ALA A 95 20.44 -8.99 6.06
N LEU A 96 19.54 -8.04 6.32
CA LEU A 96 19.89 -6.63 6.52
C LEU A 96 20.81 -6.45 7.73
N ALA A 97 20.52 -7.11 8.85
CA ALA A 97 21.35 -7.06 10.04
C ALA A 97 22.74 -7.68 9.81
N LYS A 98 22.83 -8.78 9.03
CA LYS A 98 24.11 -9.38 8.62
C LYS A 98 24.87 -8.45 7.68
N ARG A 99 24.20 -7.80 6.73
CA ARG A 99 24.80 -6.81 5.83
C ARG A 99 25.33 -5.60 6.60
N ASN A 100 24.56 -5.10 7.57
CA ASN A 100 24.95 -3.97 8.40
C ASN A 100 26.05 -4.33 9.42
N LYS A 101 26.18 -5.61 9.79
CA LYS A 101 27.25 -6.11 10.67
C LYS A 101 28.50 -6.58 9.92
N ALA A 102 28.41 -6.77 8.59
CA ALA A 102 29.57 -7.09 7.79
C ALA A 102 30.49 -5.86 7.73
N PRO A 103 31.80 -6.00 8.02
CA PRO A 103 32.71 -4.87 7.99
C PRO A 103 32.83 -4.36 6.55
N ALA A 104 32.50 -3.08 6.34
CA ALA A 104 32.64 -2.42 5.04
C ALA A 104 34.08 -2.57 4.54
N GLN A 105 34.24 -3.19 3.38
CA GLN A 105 35.52 -3.21 2.68
C GLN A 105 35.85 -1.78 2.25
N PRO A 106 37.14 -1.37 2.26
CA PRO A 106 37.53 -0.01 1.90
C PRO A 106 37.15 0.28 0.45
N GLY A 107 36.09 1.08 0.26
CA GLY A 107 35.50 1.38 -1.05
C GLY A 107 33.97 1.33 -1.08
N ASP A 108 33.33 0.73 -0.07
CA ASP A 108 31.87 0.69 0.05
C ASP A 108 31.39 1.94 0.83
N LEU A 109 30.76 2.88 0.13
CA LEU A 109 30.14 4.06 0.72
C LEU A 109 28.93 3.65 1.57
N PRO A 110 28.60 4.36 2.68
CA PRO A 110 27.35 4.10 3.41
C PRO A 110 26.16 4.25 2.45
N PRO A 111 25.04 3.55 2.69
CA PRO A 111 23.89 3.60 1.80
C PRO A 111 23.29 5.01 1.85
N SER A 112 23.72 5.85 0.89
CA SER A 112 23.01 7.06 0.51
C SER A 112 21.85 6.63 -0.38
N ASP A 113 20.65 6.99 0.06
CA ASP A 113 19.37 6.91 -0.63
C ASP A 113 19.48 7.25 -2.14
N SER A 114 19.65 6.24 -3.00
CA SER A 114 19.60 6.37 -4.46
C SER A 114 19.45 5.01 -5.13
N GLU A 115 18.27 4.80 -5.75
CA GLU A 115 18.02 4.02 -6.98
C GLU A 115 19.13 3.06 -7.45
N GLU A 116 19.08 1.78 -7.08
CA GLU A 116 19.90 0.75 -7.73
C GLU A 116 19.19 -0.62 -7.66
N SER A 117 18.19 -0.78 -8.52
CA SER A 117 17.74 -2.10 -8.96
C SER A 117 17.12 -2.05 -10.37
N ASP A 118 17.85 -1.44 -11.32
CA ASP A 118 17.41 -1.41 -12.73
C ASP A 118 18.54 -1.76 -13.73
N ALA A 119 19.68 -2.27 -13.25
CA ALA A 119 20.84 -2.61 -14.09
C ALA A 119 20.77 -4.00 -14.77
N GLU A 120 19.72 -4.79 -14.52
CA GLU A 120 19.55 -6.14 -15.12
C GLU A 120 18.19 -6.36 -15.79
N LEU A 121 17.41 -5.29 -16.01
CA LEU A 121 16.19 -5.35 -16.83
C LEU A 121 16.50 -4.80 -18.24
N PRO A 122 15.93 -5.38 -19.32
CA PRO A 122 16.12 -4.84 -20.66
C PRO A 122 15.62 -3.40 -20.67
N ALA A 123 16.52 -2.46 -20.97
CA ALA A 123 16.24 -1.02 -20.93
C ALA A 123 14.94 -0.70 -21.68
N ASN A 124 13.93 -0.26 -20.93
CA ASN A 124 12.68 0.21 -21.51
C ASN A 124 12.99 1.46 -22.36
N PRO A 125 12.68 1.48 -23.67
CA PRO A 125 13.04 2.58 -24.57
C PRO A 125 12.49 3.95 -24.13
N ASN A 126 11.43 3.96 -23.30
CA ASN A 126 10.84 5.19 -22.76
C ASN A 126 11.60 5.78 -21.54
N HIS A 127 12.48 5.00 -20.88
CA HIS A 127 13.29 5.48 -19.74
C HIS A 127 14.74 5.85 -20.13
N THR A 128 15.06 5.79 -21.43
CA THR A 128 16.40 6.09 -21.94
C THR A 128 16.77 7.57 -21.76
N ALA A 129 18.07 7.87 -21.66
CA ALA A 129 18.56 9.25 -21.49
C ALA A 129 18.12 10.22 -22.61
N GLN A 130 17.65 9.72 -23.76
CA GLN A 130 17.13 10.53 -24.86
C GLN A 130 15.72 11.09 -24.58
N SER A 131 14.85 10.35 -23.88
CA SER A 131 13.53 10.85 -23.48
C SER A 131 13.66 11.95 -22.42
N ARG A 132 14.60 11.79 -21.48
CA ARG A 132 14.94 12.83 -20.49
C ARG A 132 15.49 14.09 -21.14
N LYS A 133 16.28 13.97 -22.21
CA LYS A 133 16.79 15.11 -22.98
C LYS A 133 15.71 15.89 -23.74
N GLN A 134 14.57 15.29 -24.06
CA GLN A 134 13.47 16.03 -24.67
C GLN A 134 12.73 16.90 -23.65
N LEU A 135 12.46 16.38 -22.45
CA LEU A 135 11.88 17.17 -21.35
C LEU A 135 12.80 18.33 -20.92
N VAL A 136 14.10 18.06 -20.74
CA VAL A 136 15.06 19.11 -20.36
C VAL A 136 15.23 20.17 -21.46
N ARG A 137 15.12 19.78 -22.73
CA ARG A 137 15.21 20.74 -23.85
C ARG A 137 13.97 21.65 -23.94
N GLU A 138 12.80 21.16 -23.56
CA GLU A 138 11.59 21.99 -23.45
C GLU A 138 11.72 22.97 -22.26
N GLU A 139 12.26 22.53 -21.12
CA GLU A 139 12.55 23.40 -19.97
C GLU A 139 13.63 24.46 -20.27
N GLU A 140 14.68 24.13 -21.03
CA GLU A 140 15.70 25.09 -21.46
C GLU A 140 15.14 26.11 -22.48
N GLN A 141 14.19 25.71 -23.32
CA GLN A 141 13.51 26.61 -24.26
C GLN A 141 12.52 27.55 -23.56
N GLU A 142 11.88 27.12 -22.48
CA GLU A 142 11.07 27.99 -21.62
C GLU A 142 11.92 28.92 -20.72
N GLU A 143 13.14 28.52 -20.36
CA GLU A 143 14.10 29.36 -19.63
C GLU A 143 14.76 30.43 -20.52
N GLU A 144 14.95 30.18 -21.82
CA GLU A 144 15.48 31.19 -22.78
C GLU A 144 14.47 32.29 -23.16
N GLU A 145 13.17 32.09 -22.90
CA GLU A 145 12.14 33.14 -23.02
C GLU A 145 11.94 33.98 -21.74
N LYS A 146 12.79 33.85 -20.72
CA LYS A 146 12.80 34.79 -19.59
C LYS A 146 13.59 36.05 -19.94
N PRO A 147 12.99 37.27 -19.88
CA PRO A 147 13.75 38.50 -20.07
C PRO A 147 14.79 38.66 -18.95
N LYS A 148 16.05 38.89 -19.33
CA LYS A 148 17.20 39.10 -18.44
C LYS A 148 16.85 40.00 -17.23
N PRO A 149 17.40 39.71 -16.02
CA PRO A 149 17.05 40.43 -14.80
C PRO A 149 17.58 41.86 -14.85
N LYS A 150 16.70 42.83 -15.10
CA LYS A 150 16.99 44.23 -14.77
C LYS A 150 16.91 44.38 -13.25
N LYS A 151 18.08 44.53 -12.62
CA LYS A 151 18.25 44.87 -11.21
C LYS A 151 17.67 46.25 -10.93
N GLY A 152 16.57 46.28 -10.18
CA GLY A 152 15.94 47.46 -9.59
C GLY A 152 14.52 47.11 -9.14
N PRO A 153 14.01 47.65 -8.00
CA PRO A 153 12.61 47.48 -7.65
C PRO A 153 11.78 48.03 -8.82
N GLN A 154 11.06 47.14 -9.50
CA GLN A 154 10.18 47.53 -10.59
C GLN A 154 9.10 48.42 -9.99
N ASP A 155 9.14 49.72 -10.29
CA ASP A 155 8.13 50.67 -9.85
C ASP A 155 6.76 50.15 -10.31
N LEU A 156 5.95 49.64 -9.36
CA LEU A 156 4.62 49.08 -9.60
C LEU A 156 3.70 50.08 -10.36
N SER A 157 4.06 51.37 -10.33
CA SER A 157 3.40 52.47 -11.04
C SER A 157 3.65 52.51 -12.56
N GLN A 158 4.64 51.78 -13.09
CA GLN A 158 4.92 51.72 -14.54
C GLN A 158 4.37 50.46 -15.22
N LEU A 159 3.91 49.48 -14.44
CA LEU A 159 3.34 48.23 -14.97
C LEU A 159 1.99 48.48 -15.64
N SER A 160 1.75 47.79 -16.76
CA SER A 160 0.48 47.89 -17.47
C SER A 160 -0.67 47.40 -16.59
N ARG A 161 -1.90 47.89 -16.80
CA ARG A 161 -3.09 47.48 -16.02
C ARG A 161 -3.22 45.96 -15.94
N ARG A 162 -2.92 45.29 -17.06
CA ARG A 162 -2.95 43.83 -17.21
C ARG A 162 -1.85 43.14 -16.41
N GLU A 163 -0.66 43.72 -16.32
CA GLU A 163 0.42 43.20 -15.47
C GLU A 163 0.11 43.36 -13.98
N ARG A 164 -0.52 44.46 -13.58
CA ARG A 164 -0.93 44.66 -12.19
C ARG A 164 -1.98 43.63 -11.76
N GLU A 165 -2.99 43.42 -12.59
CA GLU A 165 -4.02 42.40 -12.34
C GLU A 165 -3.43 40.98 -12.34
N ALA A 166 -2.46 40.69 -13.19
CA ALA A 166 -1.77 39.40 -13.20
C ALA A 166 -0.96 39.17 -11.91
N ILE A 167 -0.24 40.18 -11.42
CA ILE A 167 0.52 40.10 -10.17
C ILE A 167 -0.43 39.97 -8.97
N GLU A 168 -1.53 40.72 -8.94
CA GLU A 168 -2.54 40.62 -7.89
C GLU A 168 -3.21 39.25 -7.88
N ALA A 169 -3.53 38.70 -9.06
CA ALA A 169 -4.07 37.35 -9.19
C ALA A 169 -3.08 36.29 -8.69
N GLN A 170 -1.78 36.44 -8.98
CA GLN A 170 -0.73 35.57 -8.43
C GLN A 170 -0.66 35.67 -6.91
N GLN A 171 -0.61 36.88 -6.36
CA GLN A 171 -0.60 37.10 -4.91
C GLN A 171 -1.85 36.55 -4.22
N ALA A 172 -3.03 36.67 -4.84
CA ALA A 172 -4.28 36.12 -4.31
C ALA A 172 -4.25 34.59 -4.29
N ARG A 173 -3.72 33.94 -5.35
CA ARG A 173 -3.50 32.49 -5.40
C ARG A 173 -2.52 32.04 -4.33
N GLU A 174 -1.39 32.74 -4.17
CA GLU A 174 -0.40 32.44 -3.13
C GLU A 174 -0.99 32.58 -1.72
N ARG A 175 -1.78 33.63 -1.48
CA ARG A 175 -2.48 33.82 -0.20
C ARG A 175 -3.49 32.70 0.05
N TYR A 176 -4.25 32.31 -0.96
CA TYR A 176 -5.18 31.19 -0.86
C TYR A 176 -4.44 29.88 -0.55
N MET A 177 -3.37 29.57 -1.28
CA MET A 177 -2.54 28.38 -1.03
C MET A 177 -1.92 28.40 0.37
N LYS A 178 -1.46 29.57 0.83
CA LYS A 178 -0.95 29.75 2.18
C LYS A 178 -2.03 29.52 3.24
N LEU A 179 -3.22 30.09 3.07
CA LEU A 179 -4.35 29.87 3.98
C LEU A 179 -4.85 28.42 3.95
N HIS A 180 -4.79 27.76 2.80
CA HIS A 180 -5.15 26.36 2.64
C HIS A 180 -4.13 25.47 3.36
N ALA A 181 -2.83 25.73 3.19
CA ALA A 181 -1.76 25.05 3.92
C ALA A 181 -1.84 25.28 5.43
N GLU A 182 -2.24 26.48 5.86
CA GLU A 182 -2.53 26.79 7.27
C GLU A 182 -3.82 26.13 7.80
N GLY A 183 -4.59 25.43 6.95
CA GLY A 183 -5.84 24.78 7.35
C GLY A 183 -6.99 25.75 7.60
N LYS A 184 -6.90 26.99 7.10
CA LYS A 184 -7.90 28.05 7.37
C LYS A 184 -9.01 28.10 6.32
N THR A 185 -8.82 27.51 5.15
CA THR A 185 -9.88 27.36 4.13
C THR A 185 -10.91 26.33 4.60
N GLU A 186 -12.17 26.46 4.16
CA GLU A 186 -13.25 25.55 4.55
C GLU A 186 -12.95 24.10 4.14
N GLU A 187 -12.34 23.91 2.97
CA GLU A 187 -11.89 22.61 2.46
C GLU A 187 -10.85 21.98 3.40
N ALA A 188 -9.78 22.71 3.73
CA ALA A 188 -8.73 22.19 4.61
C ALA A 188 -9.22 21.98 6.05
N ARG A 189 -10.15 22.80 6.54
CA ARG A 189 -10.82 22.56 7.83
C ARG A 189 -11.63 21.26 7.80
N SER A 190 -12.33 20.99 6.70
CA SER A 190 -13.12 19.77 6.54
C SER A 190 -12.23 18.52 6.52
N ASP A 191 -11.08 18.58 5.85
CA ASP A 191 -10.13 17.48 5.80
C ASP A 191 -9.42 17.28 7.15
N LEU A 192 -9.06 18.36 7.85
CA LEU A 192 -8.56 18.26 9.21
C LEU A 192 -9.60 17.68 10.17
N ALA A 193 -10.88 18.04 10.03
CA ALA A 193 -11.96 17.48 10.83
C ALA A 193 -12.15 15.98 10.56
N ARG A 194 -12.11 15.56 9.29
CA ARG A 194 -12.13 14.13 8.92
C ARG A 194 -10.95 13.38 9.55
N LEU A 195 -9.75 13.93 9.48
CA LEU A 195 -8.57 13.33 10.10
C LEU A 195 -8.66 13.31 11.63
N ALA A 196 -9.27 14.32 12.26
CA ALA A 196 -9.48 14.35 13.70
C ALA A 196 -10.43 13.23 14.14
N ILE A 197 -11.53 12.99 13.43
CA ILE A 197 -12.45 11.88 13.70
C ILE A 197 -11.71 10.54 13.64
N ILE A 198 -10.85 10.33 12.62
CA ILE A 198 -10.06 9.09 12.50
C ILE A 198 -9.06 8.95 13.66
N ARG A 199 -8.42 10.05 14.08
CA ARG A 199 -7.52 10.03 15.25
C ARG A 199 -8.27 9.66 16.52
N GLU A 200 -9.43 10.27 16.75
CA GLU A 200 -10.29 9.97 17.91
C GLU A 200 -10.74 8.50 17.90
N GLN A 201 -11.18 7.98 16.75
CA GLN A 201 -11.54 6.56 16.62
C GLN A 201 -10.36 5.64 16.94
N ARG A 202 -9.18 5.93 16.39
CA ARG A 202 -7.97 5.14 16.66
C ARG A 202 -7.53 5.23 18.11
N GLU A 203 -7.66 6.39 18.74
CA GLU A 203 -7.35 6.59 20.15
C GLU A 203 -8.35 5.88 21.05
N ALA A 204 -9.64 5.94 20.73
CA ALA A 204 -10.69 5.20 21.43
C ALA A 204 -10.51 3.69 21.30
N GLU A 205 -10.16 3.17 20.12
CA GLU A 205 -9.83 1.76 19.92
C GLU A 205 -8.58 1.34 20.67
N ARG A 206 -7.53 2.17 20.67
CA ARG A 206 -6.31 1.92 21.46
C ARG A 206 -6.60 1.90 22.95
N ALA A 207 -7.41 2.85 23.44
CA ALA A 207 -7.82 2.93 24.83
C ALA A 207 -8.67 1.72 25.23
N ARG A 208 -9.64 1.31 24.39
CA ARG A 208 -10.42 0.07 24.60
C ARG A 208 -9.53 -1.16 24.65
N LYS A 209 -8.59 -1.29 23.71
CA LYS A 209 -7.65 -2.40 23.66
C LYS A 209 -6.66 -2.39 24.82
N GLN A 210 -6.29 -1.23 25.36
CA GLN A 210 -5.47 -1.12 26.56
C GLN A 210 -6.26 -1.51 27.81
N ALA A 211 -7.49 -1.03 27.96
CA ALA A 211 -8.37 -1.41 29.05
C ALA A 211 -8.67 -2.92 29.06
N GLU A 212 -9.01 -3.51 27.91
CA GLU A 212 -9.25 -4.95 27.80
C GLU A 212 -7.99 -5.78 28.13
N LYS A 213 -6.81 -5.28 27.75
CA LYS A 213 -5.53 -5.93 28.11
C LYS A 213 -5.25 -5.83 29.60
N GLU A 214 -5.50 -4.68 30.21
CA GLU A 214 -5.31 -4.49 31.65
C GLU A 214 -6.25 -5.38 32.46
N GLU A 215 -7.54 -5.46 32.10
CA GLU A 215 -8.50 -6.37 32.71
C GLU A 215 -8.09 -7.85 32.52
N ARG A 216 -7.65 -8.22 31.31
CA ARG A 216 -7.17 -9.58 31.03
C ARG A 216 -5.91 -9.91 31.85
N ASP A 217 -5.00 -8.95 32.00
CA ASP A 217 -3.77 -9.13 32.77
C ASP A 217 -4.06 -9.21 34.27
N GLU A 218 -5.05 -8.47 34.79
CA GLU A 218 -5.52 -8.59 36.17
C GLU A 218 -6.15 -9.96 36.43
N VAL A 219 -7.08 -10.40 35.57
CA VAL A 219 -7.67 -11.73 35.65
C VAL A 219 -6.61 -12.83 35.52
N ALA A 220 -5.61 -12.65 34.66
CA ALA A 220 -4.50 -13.60 34.52
C ALA A 220 -3.61 -13.62 35.77
N LYS A 221 -3.34 -12.47 36.40
CA LYS A 221 -2.59 -12.38 37.66
C LYS A 221 -3.34 -13.03 38.81
N GLU A 222 -4.65 -12.82 38.93
CA GLU A 222 -5.49 -13.46 39.94
C GLU A 222 -5.53 -14.98 39.76
N LYS A 223 -5.74 -15.45 38.52
CA LYS A 223 -5.68 -16.89 38.21
C LYS A 223 -4.30 -17.48 38.51
N ALA A 224 -3.22 -16.77 38.16
CA ALA A 224 -1.86 -17.22 38.45
C ALA A 224 -1.56 -17.25 39.96
N ALA A 225 -2.06 -16.28 40.73
CA ALA A 225 -1.95 -16.26 42.19
C ALA A 225 -2.72 -17.42 42.83
N ALA A 226 -3.94 -17.70 42.39
CA ALA A 226 -4.75 -18.82 42.87
C ALA A 226 -4.11 -20.18 42.53
N VAL A 227 -3.51 -20.33 41.36
CA VAL A 227 -2.77 -21.54 40.99
C VAL A 227 -1.54 -21.72 41.88
N LYS A 228 -0.76 -20.66 42.10
CA LYS A 228 0.41 -20.70 43.00
C LYS A 228 0.03 -21.07 44.42
N GLU A 229 -1.03 -20.49 44.96
CA GLU A 229 -1.52 -20.83 46.31
C GLU A 229 -1.94 -22.31 46.39
N ARG A 230 -2.60 -22.83 45.34
CA ARG A 230 -2.97 -24.25 45.26
C ARG A 230 -1.74 -25.15 45.17
N GLU A 231 -0.73 -24.79 44.39
CA GLU A 231 0.53 -25.52 44.28
C GLU A 231 1.30 -25.52 45.59
N ASP A 232 1.40 -24.37 46.27
CA ASP A 232 2.06 -24.25 47.57
C ASP A 232 1.33 -25.07 48.63
N ARG A 233 -0.01 -25.09 48.61
CA ARG A 233 -0.82 -25.95 49.49
C ARG A 233 -0.57 -27.44 49.22
N LEU A 234 -0.49 -27.85 47.95
CA LEU A 234 -0.17 -29.23 47.59
C LEU A 234 1.27 -29.60 47.98
N LYS A 235 2.22 -28.69 47.80
CA LYS A 235 3.63 -28.86 48.18
C LYS A 235 3.81 -28.97 49.70
N ALA A 236 3.11 -28.14 50.47
CA ALA A 236 3.08 -28.23 51.92
C ALA A 236 2.45 -29.54 52.40
N ALA A 237 1.34 -29.99 51.77
CA ALA A 237 0.72 -31.27 52.07
C ALA A 237 1.63 -32.47 51.73
N ALA A 238 2.41 -32.39 50.64
CA ALA A 238 3.38 -33.41 50.27
C ALA A 238 4.57 -33.47 51.24
N MET A 239 5.09 -32.31 51.68
CA MET A 239 6.17 -32.23 52.68
C MET A 239 5.72 -32.68 54.09
N GLY A 240 4.44 -32.51 54.44
CA GLY A 240 3.88 -32.89 55.74
C GLY A 240 3.74 -34.40 55.98
N LYS A 241 3.87 -35.25 54.95
CA LYS A 241 3.69 -36.72 55.06
C LYS A 241 5.01 -37.51 55.14
N GLY A 242 6.15 -36.83 55.16
CA GLY A 242 7.49 -37.43 55.21
C GLY A 242 8.24 -37.33 56.55
N GLY A 243 7.57 -37.00 57.66
CA GLY A 243 8.22 -36.93 58.98
C GLY A 243 8.76 -38.30 59.44
N PRO A 244 9.99 -38.38 59.97
CA PRO A 244 10.71 -39.64 60.18
C PRO A 244 9.95 -40.53 61.17
N LYS A 245 9.66 -41.78 60.77
CA LYS A 245 9.23 -42.84 61.70
C LYS A 245 10.33 -43.01 62.76
N LYS A 246 10.18 -42.29 63.88
CA LYS A 246 10.96 -42.48 65.09
C LYS A 246 10.61 -43.88 65.60
N GLY A 247 11.45 -44.85 65.25
CA GLY A 247 11.40 -46.21 65.76
C GLY A 247 11.47 -46.18 67.28
N GLY A 248 10.30 -46.27 67.93
CA GLY A 248 10.16 -46.41 69.37
C GLY A 248 10.56 -47.81 69.79
N LYS A 249 11.83 -47.95 70.16
CA LYS A 249 12.40 -49.14 70.81
C LYS A 249 12.07 -49.12 72.30
N LYS A 250 10.95 -49.70 72.73
CA LYS A 250 10.61 -50.16 74.10
C LYS A 250 9.54 -51.25 73.91
N LYS A 251 9.62 -52.46 74.43
CA LYS A 251 10.08 -52.95 75.72
C LYS A 251 10.35 -54.46 75.60
#